data_AF-A0A7V4E5B5-F1
#
_entry.id   AF-A0A7V4E5B5-F1
#
_cell.length_a   1.000
_cell.length_b   1.000
_cell.length_c   1.000
_cell.angle_alpha   90.00
_cell.angle_beta   90.00
_cell.angle_gamma   90.00
#
_symmetry.space_group_name_H-M   'P 1'
#
loop_
_entity.id
_entity.type
_entity.pdbx_description
1 polymer ?
#
loop_
_entity_poly.entity_id
_entity_poly.type
_entity_poly.pdbx_seq_one_letter_code
_entity_poly.pdbx_strand_id
1 'polypeptide(L)'
;LLEHNLALLRRLEEIVAMGHPVLVGLSRKRSIGELTGVEEPAKRVIGSVAAHLFAAMKGARILRVHDVAAHREALAVWNALWG
;
A
#
# COMPACT_ATOMS: atom_id res chain seq x y z
N LEU A 1 13.54 -11.05 1.27
CA LEU A 1 12.89 -9.78 1.67
C LEU A 1 11.48 -9.62 1.09
N LEU A 2 11.25 -9.96 -0.18
CA LEU A 2 9.91 -9.90 -0.78
C LEU A 2 8.85 -10.67 0.01
N GLU A 3 9.06 -11.97 0.25
CA GLU A 3 8.13 -12.81 1.01
C GLU A 3 7.82 -12.26 2.40
N HIS A 4 8.82 -11.66 3.07
CA HIS A 4 8.61 -11.03 4.38
C HIS A 4 7.67 -9.82 4.28
N ASN A 5 7.87 -8.93 3.30
CA ASN A 5 6.97 -7.79 3.07
C ASN A 5 5.54 -8.24 2.74
N LEU A 6 5.41 -9.31 1.94
CA LEU A 6 4.12 -9.90 1.61
C LEU A 6 3.43 -10.52 2.82
N ALA A 7 4.18 -11.23 3.68
CA ALA A 7 3.64 -11.81 4.90
C ALA A 7 3.10 -10.72 5.85
N LEU A 8 3.85 -9.62 6.05
CA LEU A 8 3.41 -8.48 6.84
C LEU A 8 2.13 -7.85 6.27
N LEU A 9 2.07 -7.67 4.95
CA LEU A 9 0.90 -7.05 4.32
C LEU A 9 -0.34 -7.95 4.40
N ARG A 10 -0.20 -9.27 4.15
CA ARG A 10 -1.29 -10.25 4.25
C ARG A 10 -1.89 -10.31 5.65
N ARG A 11 -1.06 -10.11 6.69
CA ARG A 11 -1.45 -10.19 8.11
C ARG A 11 -1.52 -8.82 8.78
N LEU A 12 -1.67 -7.74 8.00
CA LEU A 12 -1.63 -6.37 8.50
C LEU A 12 -2.69 -6.10 9.58
N GLU A 13 -3.84 -6.76 9.52
CA GLU A 13 -4.91 -6.69 10.53
C GLU A 13 -4.42 -7.07 11.94
N GLU A 14 -3.47 -8.00 12.05
CA GLU A 14 -2.89 -8.38 13.36
C GLU A 14 -2.07 -7.24 13.97
N ILE A 15 -1.37 -6.47 13.11
CA ILE A 15 -0.62 -5.30 13.55
C ILE A 15 -1.58 -4.17 13.93
N VAL A 16 -2.65 -3.97 13.16
CA VAL A 16 -3.71 -2.99 13.45
C VAL A 16 -4.43 -3.33 14.76
N ALA A 17 -4.64 -4.62 15.04
CA ALA A 17 -5.28 -5.10 16.27
C ALA A 17 -4.50 -4.78 17.56
N MET A 18 -3.24 -4.35 17.47
CA MET A 18 -2.46 -3.87 18.62
C MET A 18 -2.96 -2.52 19.17
N GLY A 19 -3.92 -1.87 18.51
CA GLY A 19 -4.62 -0.69 19.05
C GLY A 19 -3.95 0.66 18.74
N HIS A 20 -3.01 0.70 17.80
CA HIS A 20 -2.34 1.94 17.38
C HIS A 20 -2.54 2.22 15.89
N PRO A 21 -2.61 3.50 15.46
CA PRO A 21 -2.63 3.84 14.05
C PRO A 21 -1.41 3.28 13.31
N VAL A 22 -1.65 2.50 12.27
CA VAL A 22 -0.58 1.86 11.49
C VAL A 22 -0.25 2.70 10.25
N LEU A 23 1.04 2.96 10.05
CA LEU A 23 1.59 3.55 8.83
C LEU A 23 2.14 2.46 7.91
N VAL A 24 1.74 2.48 6.63
CA VAL A 24 2.31 1.60 5.59
C VAL A 24 3.01 2.43 4.52
N GLY A 25 4.22 2.01 4.15
CA GLY A 25 5.03 2.68 3.13
C GLY A 25 5.62 1.69 2.13
N LEU A 26 4.86 1.36 1.09
CA LEU A 26 5.26 0.47 -0.01
C LEU A 26 5.61 1.23 -1.30
N SER A 27 5.44 2.55 -1.32
CA SER A 27 5.55 3.38 -2.53
C SER A 27 6.91 3.24 -3.20
N ARG A 28 6.87 2.82 -4.48
CA ARG A 28 8.03 2.63 -5.37
C ARG A 28 9.08 1.65 -4.86
N LYS A 29 8.79 0.88 -3.81
CA LYS A 29 9.76 -0.09 -3.24
C LYS A 29 10.10 -1.19 -4.24
N ARG A 30 11.29 -1.78 -4.06
CA ARG A 30 11.79 -2.91 -4.84
C ARG A 30 10.78 -4.05 -4.94
N SER A 31 10.08 -4.38 -3.85
CA SER A 31 9.04 -5.41 -3.84
C SER A 31 7.91 -5.16 -4.83
N ILE A 32 7.53 -3.90 -5.08
CA ILE A 32 6.54 -3.58 -6.11
C ILE A 32 7.10 -3.86 -7.51
N GLY A 33 8.36 -3.50 -7.74
CA GLY A 33 9.04 -3.79 -9.01
C GLY A 33 9.16 -5.29 -9.28
N GLU A 34 9.53 -6.07 -8.26
CA GLU A 34 9.63 -7.53 -8.34
C GLU A 34 8.28 -8.20 -8.66
N LEU A 35 7.17 -7.70 -8.10
CA LEU A 35 5.83 -8.24 -8.34
C LEU A 35 5.24 -7.86 -9.70
N THR A 36 5.61 -6.69 -10.23
CA THR A 36 4.97 -6.12 -11.43
C THR A 36 5.86 -6.18 -12.67
N GLY A 37 7.13 -6.53 -12.53
CA GLY A 37 8.13 -6.43 -13.60
C GLY A 37 8.56 -4.99 -13.92
N VAL A 38 8.10 -3.99 -13.17
CA VAL A 38 8.44 -2.58 -13.42
C VAL A 38 9.76 -2.21 -12.74
N GLU A 39 10.83 -2.18 -13.53
CA GLU A 39 12.18 -1.94 -13.03
C GLU A 39 12.39 -0.51 -12.52
N GLU A 40 11.93 0.50 -13.24
CA GLU A 40 12.18 1.91 -12.87
C GLU A 40 11.31 2.34 -11.68
N PRO A 41 11.89 2.79 -10.55
CA PRO A 41 11.11 3.16 -9.36
C PRO A 41 10.03 4.20 -9.63
N ALA A 42 10.31 5.20 -10.46
CA ALA A 42 9.35 6.26 -10.81
C ALA A 42 8.11 5.73 -11.55
N LYS A 43 8.22 4.58 -12.23
CA LYS A 43 7.11 3.96 -12.98
C LYS A 43 6.27 2.99 -12.16
N ARG A 44 6.66 2.68 -10.92
CA ARG A 44 5.96 1.73 -10.04
C ARG A 44 4.69 2.31 -9.39
N VAL A 45 4.08 3.34 -10.00
CA VAL A 45 2.96 4.10 -9.42
C VAL A 45 1.74 3.21 -9.23
N ILE A 46 1.30 2.53 -10.29
CA ILE A 46 0.07 1.71 -10.28
C ILE A 46 0.18 0.58 -9.25
N GLY A 47 1.28 -0.18 -9.26
CA GLY A 47 1.52 -1.23 -8.27
C GLY A 47 1.61 -0.70 -6.84
N SER A 48 2.16 0.50 -6.64
CA SER A 48 2.20 1.15 -5.32
C SER A 48 0.82 1.54 -4.83
N VAL A 49 -0.02 2.11 -5.70
CA VAL A 49 -1.41 2.48 -5.38
C VAL A 49 -2.20 1.25 -5.00
N ALA A 50 -2.12 0.17 -5.79
CA ALA A 50 -2.80 -1.09 -5.50
C ALA A 50 -2.40 -1.66 -4.13
N ALA A 51 -1.10 -1.67 -3.82
CA ALA A 51 -0.61 -2.15 -2.53
C ALA A 51 -1.11 -1.31 -1.35
N HIS A 52 -1.21 0.02 -1.50
CA HIS A 52 -1.73 0.89 -0.45
C HIS A 52 -3.25 0.87 -0.31
N LEU A 53 -4.01 0.67 -1.39
CA LEU A 53 -5.45 0.41 -1.29
C LEU A 53 -5.70 -0.86 -0.48
N PHE A 54 -4.95 -1.93 -0.76
CA PHE A 54 -5.03 -3.16 0.04
C PHE A 54 -4.66 -2.89 1.50
N ALA A 55 -3.60 -2.13 1.77
CA ALA A 55 -3.23 -1.76 3.13
C ALA A 55 -4.34 -0.96 3.86
N ALA A 56 -4.99 -0.02 3.16
CA ALA A 56 -6.10 0.76 3.70
C ALA A 56 -7.31 -0.14 4.03
N MET A 57 -7.67 -1.06 3.13
CA MET A 57 -8.71 -2.08 3.37
C MET A 57 -8.40 -2.96 4.59
N LYS A 58 -7.11 -3.21 4.85
CA LYS A 58 -6.61 -3.96 6.00
C LYS A 58 -6.42 -3.13 7.28
N GLY A 59 -6.87 -1.88 7.30
CA GLY A 59 -6.92 -1.03 8.48
C GLY A 59 -5.73 -0.08 8.67
N ALA A 60 -4.82 0.05 7.68
CA ALA A 60 -3.80 1.09 7.72
C ALA A 60 -4.45 2.48 7.78
N ARG A 61 -3.95 3.33 8.69
CA ARG A 61 -4.49 4.69 8.90
C ARG A 61 -3.65 5.76 8.22
N ILE A 62 -2.39 5.46 7.90
CA ILE A 62 -1.46 6.40 7.28
C ILE A 62 -0.75 5.69 6.12
N LEU A 63 -0.73 6.32 4.95
CA LEU A 63 -0.03 5.82 3.77
C LEU A 63 1.12 6.76 3.42
N ARG A 64 2.37 6.26 3.44
CA ARG A 64 3.56 7.04 3.06
C ARG A 64 3.86 6.85 1.58
N VAL A 65 3.58 7.87 0.78
CA VAL A 65 3.56 7.79 -0.68
C VAL A 65 4.44 8.86 -1.35
N HIS A 66 4.98 8.56 -2.53
CA HIS A 66 5.60 9.56 -3.41
C HIS A 66 4.55 10.23 -4.31
N ASP A 67 3.60 9.43 -4.83
CA ASP A 67 2.62 9.82 -5.84
C ASP A 67 1.28 10.21 -5.20
N VAL A 68 1.23 11.36 -4.52
CA VAL A 68 0.06 11.77 -3.71
C VAL A 68 -1.23 11.86 -4.53
N ALA A 69 -1.19 12.47 -5.72
CA ALA A 69 -2.38 12.66 -6.55
C ALA A 69 -3.03 11.31 -6.93
N ALA A 70 -2.23 10.33 -7.39
CA ALA A 70 -2.72 9.02 -7.77
C ALA A 70 -3.34 8.25 -6.59
N HIS A 71 -2.75 8.35 -5.38
CA HIS A 71 -3.32 7.71 -4.20
C HIS A 71 -4.61 8.40 -3.75
N ARG A 72 -4.68 9.74 -3.83
CA ARG A 72 -5.89 10.49 -3.49
C ARG A 72 -7.06 10.10 -4.40
N GLU A 73 -6.82 9.98 -5.70
CA GLU A 73 -7.84 9.58 -6.67
C GLU A 73 -8.38 8.16 -6.36
N ALA A 74 -7.46 7.21 -6.16
CA ALA A 74 -7.81 5.84 -5.79
C ALA A 74 -8.59 5.75 -4.48
N LEU A 75 -8.16 6.47 -3.44
CA LEU A 75 -8.83 6.52 -2.14
C LEU A 75 -10.20 7.21 -2.21
N ALA A 76 -10.38 8.21 -3.08
CA ALA A 76 -11.68 8.86 -3.26
C ALA A 76 -12.72 7.88 -3.78
N VAL A 77 -12.36 7.07 -4.79
CA VAL A 77 -13.24 6.00 -5.31
C VAL A 77 -13.48 4.93 -4.25
N TRP A 78 -12.42 4.46 -3.58
CA TRP A 78 -12.54 3.44 -2.54
C TRP A 78 -13.45 3.90 -1.38
N ASN A 79 -13.29 5.14 -0.90
CA ASN A 79 -14.14 5.71 0.14
C ASN A 79 -15.60 5.76 -0.28
N ALA A 80 -15.90 6.09 -1.54
CA ALA A 80 -17.28 6.11 -2.02
C ALA A 80 -17.93 4.71 -2.09
N LEU A 81 -17.14 3.65 -2.17
CA LEU A 81 -17.63 2.26 -2.28
C LEU A 81 -17.68 1.52 -0.94
N TRP A 82 -16.74 1.81 -0.04
CA TRP A 82 -16.49 0.98 1.14
C TRP A 82 -16.11 1.77 2.41
N GLY A 83 -15.59 3.00 2.26
CA GLY A 83 -14.98 3.75 3.37
C GLY A 83 -15.95 4.53 4.25
#